data_AF-A0A1F8RX48-F1
#
_entry.id   AF-A0A1F8RX48-F1
#
_cell.length_a   1.000
_cell.length_b   1.000
_cell.length_c   1.000
_cell.angle_alpha   90.00
_cell.angle_beta   90.00
_cell.angle_gamma   90.00
#
_symmetry.space_group_name_H-M   'P 1'
#
loop_
_entity.id
_entity.type
_entity.pdbx_description
1 polymer ?
#
loop_
_entity_poly.entity_id
_entity_poly.type
_entity_poly.pdbx_seq_one_letter_code
_entity_poly.pdbx_strand_id
1 'polypeptide(L)'
;MASQLVLAGPPECPERPFCLEGLTGTYGITFKDFKATDAGGPITIEALENGDAQVGLLFTSDPAIAAKGFVLLEDDKQLQLADNIIPVVREDVLAGNPVIEEALNGVIAKLSQAALTDLNKQVTVDGKAAAEVAAAWIAAEGLSFSGGSGSVTVGSTNFYEQEIIGEVFAQVLEGAGIDVERKFQLGAREVVFPALESGEIDILAEYAATALEYVNNKAGEASTDPAATSDKLRERLADKGLTALDFAAATDQNGFVVTKATADRYGLAKLSDLAKPAP
;
A
#
# COMPACT_ATOMS: atom_id res chain seq x y z
N MET A 1 16.54 8.98 22.07
CA MET A 1 16.70 7.52 22.14
C MET A 1 17.36 7.02 20.88
N ALA A 2 16.88 7.45 19.71
CA ALA A 2 17.48 7.14 18.41
C ALA A 2 19.01 7.27 18.34
N SER A 3 19.61 8.20 19.07
CA SER A 3 21.08 8.38 19.16
C SER A 3 21.83 7.18 19.76
N GLN A 4 21.14 6.13 20.19
CA GLN A 4 21.69 4.84 20.63
C GLN A 4 21.38 3.68 19.67
N LEU A 5 20.51 3.91 18.69
CA LEU A 5 19.95 2.91 17.78
C LEU A 5 20.61 3.03 16.40
N VAL A 6 20.67 1.90 15.68
CA VAL A 6 21.12 1.84 14.29
C VAL A 6 19.91 1.70 13.37
N LEU A 7 19.86 2.52 12.31
CA LEU A 7 18.88 2.41 11.23
C LEU A 7 19.46 1.56 10.09
N ALA A 8 18.71 0.56 9.64
CA ALA A 8 18.98 -0.18 8.40
C ALA A 8 18.08 0.31 7.26
N GLY A 9 18.63 0.41 6.06
CA GLY A 9 17.88 0.78 4.86
C GLY A 9 18.77 0.85 3.63
N PRO A 10 18.20 1.16 2.46
CA PRO A 10 18.96 1.16 1.21
C PRO A 10 20.04 2.25 1.19
N PRO A 11 21.14 2.09 0.41
CA PRO A 11 22.32 2.94 0.50
C PRO A 11 22.06 4.44 0.29
N GLU A 12 21.00 4.79 -0.46
CA GLU A 12 20.58 6.16 -0.73
C GLU A 12 19.75 6.79 0.40
N CYS A 13 19.27 6.02 1.38
CA CYS A 13 18.47 6.53 2.49
C CYS A 13 19.07 7.76 3.23
N PRO A 14 20.40 7.85 3.47
CA PRO A 14 21.01 9.01 4.11
C PRO A 14 20.70 10.36 3.43
N GLU A 15 20.49 10.34 2.11
CA GLU A 15 20.31 11.53 1.27
C GLU A 15 18.86 11.69 0.79
N ARG A 16 17.94 10.79 1.20
CA ARG A 16 16.56 10.83 0.73
C ARG A 16 15.66 11.67 1.65
N PRO A 17 14.84 12.58 1.08
CA PRO A 17 13.92 13.42 1.85
C PRO A 17 12.83 12.62 2.55
N PHE A 18 12.49 11.43 2.04
CA PHE A 18 11.54 10.51 2.65
C PHE A 18 12.21 9.40 3.49
N CYS A 19 13.51 9.55 3.80
CA CYS A 19 14.25 8.64 4.68
C CYS A 19 15.00 9.42 5.77
N LEU A 20 16.35 9.33 5.85
CA LEU A 20 17.10 9.88 6.99
C LEU A 20 17.06 11.42 7.04
N GLU A 21 17.15 12.10 5.90
CA GLU A 21 17.03 13.56 5.84
C GLU A 21 15.64 14.00 6.36
N GLY A 22 14.59 13.31 5.93
CA GLY A 22 13.21 13.52 6.40
C GLY A 22 13.01 13.24 7.88
N LEU A 23 13.51 12.11 8.38
CA LEU A 23 13.47 11.78 9.82
C LEU A 23 14.21 12.84 10.65
N THR A 24 15.29 13.40 10.13
CA THR A 24 16.00 14.49 10.80
C THR A 24 15.16 15.78 10.76
N GLY A 25 14.67 16.20 9.60
CA GLY A 25 13.94 17.46 9.42
C GLY A 25 12.57 17.49 10.08
N THR A 26 11.75 16.46 9.86
CA THR A 26 10.35 16.39 10.32
C THR A 26 10.25 15.96 11.78
N TYR A 27 11.11 15.02 12.19
CA TYR A 27 11.03 14.38 13.50
C TYR A 27 12.11 14.80 14.49
N GLY A 28 13.22 15.39 14.04
CA GLY A 28 14.38 15.65 14.89
C GLY A 28 15.09 14.37 15.34
N ILE A 29 14.95 13.29 14.57
CA ILE A 29 15.56 11.99 14.86
C ILE A 29 16.97 11.97 14.30
N THR A 30 17.94 11.61 15.14
CA THR A 30 19.31 11.33 14.72
C THR A 30 19.72 9.98 15.27
N PHE A 31 20.04 9.04 14.38
CA PHE A 31 20.49 7.71 14.75
C PHE A 31 21.96 7.70 15.16
N LYS A 32 22.36 6.68 15.94
CA LYS A 32 23.76 6.46 16.30
C LYS A 32 24.61 6.19 15.05
N ASP A 33 24.07 5.34 14.17
CA ASP A 33 24.75 4.87 12.97
C ASP A 33 23.70 4.45 11.92
N PHE A 34 24.15 4.28 10.69
CA PHE A 34 23.36 3.80 9.57
C PHE A 34 24.00 2.56 8.95
N LYS A 35 23.23 1.48 8.82
CA LYS A 35 23.64 0.23 8.16
C LYS A 35 23.00 0.17 6.78
N ALA A 36 23.81 0.28 5.74
CA ALA A 36 23.35 0.06 4.38
C ALA A 36 22.92 -1.40 4.17
N THR A 37 21.69 -1.60 3.69
CA THR A 37 21.06 -2.87 3.38
C THR A 37 20.35 -2.77 2.02
N ASP A 38 19.49 -3.72 1.68
CA ASP A 38 18.59 -3.63 0.53
C ASP A 38 17.41 -2.66 0.77
N ALA A 39 16.65 -2.37 -0.28
CA ALA A 39 15.46 -1.53 -0.21
C ALA A 39 14.28 -2.29 0.40
N GLY A 40 14.33 -2.48 1.72
CA GLY A 40 13.26 -3.14 2.47
C GLY A 40 13.14 -4.64 2.21
N GLY A 41 14.25 -5.32 1.92
CA GLY A 41 14.26 -6.75 1.60
C GLY A 41 14.89 -7.64 2.68
N PRO A 42 15.28 -8.87 2.31
CA PRO A 42 15.83 -9.87 3.23
C PRO A 42 17.03 -9.40 4.07
N ILE A 43 17.90 -8.53 3.54
CA ILE A 43 19.10 -8.07 4.28
C ILE A 43 18.68 -7.12 5.41
N THR A 44 17.69 -6.26 5.16
CA THR A 44 17.12 -5.37 6.18
C THR A 44 16.43 -6.16 7.28
N ILE A 45 15.66 -7.19 6.90
CA ILE A 45 14.99 -8.10 7.85
C ILE A 45 16.02 -8.85 8.70
N GLU A 46 17.06 -9.41 8.10
CA GLU A 46 18.11 -10.12 8.84
C GLU A 46 18.86 -9.19 9.81
N ALA A 47 19.12 -7.94 9.42
CA ALA A 47 19.76 -6.96 10.30
C ALA A 47 18.92 -6.65 11.55
N LEU A 48 17.58 -6.62 11.41
CA LEU A 48 16.65 -6.48 12.54
C LEU A 48 16.66 -7.72 13.44
N GLU A 49 16.57 -8.92 12.85
CA GLU A 49 16.51 -10.19 13.60
C GLU A 49 17.81 -10.46 14.38
N ASN A 50 18.97 -10.15 13.79
CA ASN A 50 20.27 -10.34 14.41
C ASN A 50 20.64 -9.23 15.41
N GLY A 51 19.87 -8.15 15.47
CA GLY A 51 20.12 -6.99 16.33
C GLY A 51 21.26 -6.08 15.83
N ASP A 52 21.71 -6.25 14.59
CA ASP A 52 22.66 -5.36 13.93
C ASP A 52 22.06 -3.96 13.71
N ALA A 53 20.73 -3.90 13.56
CA ALA A 53 19.95 -2.68 13.53
C ALA A 53 18.73 -2.80 14.45
N GLN A 54 18.26 -1.67 14.97
CA GLN A 54 17.06 -1.63 15.83
C GLN A 54 15.84 -1.07 15.10
N VAL A 55 16.06 -0.28 14.05
CA VAL A 55 15.04 0.26 13.16
C VAL A 55 15.41 -0.11 11.74
N GLY A 56 14.44 -0.52 10.93
CA GLY A 56 14.64 -0.87 9.53
C GLY A 56 13.61 -0.18 8.65
N LEU A 57 14.01 0.26 7.46
CA LEU A 57 13.08 0.69 6.42
C LEU A 57 12.57 -0.54 5.66
N LEU A 58 11.26 -0.78 5.68
CA LEU A 58 10.56 -1.75 4.83
C LEU A 58 9.45 -1.03 4.04
N PHE A 59 8.76 -1.70 3.12
CA PHE A 59 7.45 -1.22 2.68
C PHE A 59 6.40 -1.46 3.77
N THR A 60 5.44 -0.55 3.93
CA THR A 60 4.37 -0.65 4.95
C THR A 60 3.52 -1.91 4.78
N SER A 61 3.40 -2.41 3.55
CA SER A 61 2.65 -3.62 3.18
C SER A 61 3.49 -4.90 3.20
N ASP A 62 4.79 -4.81 3.57
CA ASP A 62 5.71 -5.95 3.51
C ASP A 62 5.21 -7.14 4.36
N PRO A 63 5.14 -8.36 3.79
CA PRO A 63 4.61 -9.54 4.48
C PRO A 63 5.44 -9.95 5.71
N ALA A 64 6.72 -9.59 5.77
CA ALA A 64 7.58 -9.88 6.91
C ALA A 64 7.10 -9.17 8.18
N ILE A 65 6.40 -8.04 8.06
CA ILE A 65 5.83 -7.32 9.21
C ILE A 65 4.87 -8.25 9.97
N ALA A 66 3.92 -8.85 9.26
CA ALA A 66 2.99 -9.81 9.84
C ALA A 66 3.69 -11.14 10.19
N ALA A 67 4.56 -11.66 9.32
CA ALA A 67 5.17 -12.98 9.51
C ALA A 67 6.15 -13.03 10.69
N LYS A 68 6.86 -11.94 10.97
CA LYS A 68 7.83 -11.83 12.06
C LYS A 68 7.27 -11.13 13.30
N GLY A 69 6.06 -10.57 13.21
CA GLY A 69 5.48 -9.76 14.28
C GLY A 69 6.28 -8.50 14.54
N PHE A 70 6.83 -7.87 13.49
CA PHE A 70 7.45 -6.56 13.62
C PHE A 70 6.38 -5.50 13.91
N VAL A 71 6.80 -4.43 14.56
CA VAL A 71 5.97 -3.27 14.83
C VAL A 71 6.30 -2.22 13.79
N LEU A 72 5.35 -1.97 12.88
CA LEU A 72 5.37 -0.80 12.01
C LEU A 72 5.06 0.45 12.84
N LEU A 73 5.96 1.42 12.82
CA LEU A 73 5.79 2.67 13.54
C LEU A 73 4.86 3.60 12.75
N GLU A 74 3.86 4.16 13.43
CA GLU A 74 2.96 5.16 12.86
C GLU A 74 3.74 6.42 12.44
N ASP A 75 3.56 6.84 11.20
CA ASP A 75 4.09 8.11 10.67
C ASP A 75 3.20 9.30 11.11
N ASP A 76 3.23 9.57 12.41
CA ASP A 76 2.34 10.51 13.09
C ASP A 76 2.55 12.00 12.75
N LYS A 77 3.60 12.34 11.99
CA LYS A 77 3.85 13.68 11.44
C LYS A 77 3.84 13.70 9.91
N GLN A 78 3.41 12.61 9.29
CA GLN A 78 3.17 12.50 7.86
C GLN A 78 4.43 12.86 7.04
N LEU A 79 5.51 12.09 7.20
CA LEU A 79 6.72 12.21 6.40
C LEU A 79 6.54 11.64 4.98
N GLN A 80 5.85 10.51 4.84
CA GLN A 80 5.65 9.84 3.55
C GLN A 80 4.48 10.45 2.78
N LEU A 81 4.59 10.46 1.46
CA LEU A 81 3.45 10.75 0.58
C LEU A 81 2.38 9.68 0.75
N ALA A 82 1.12 10.06 0.55
CA ALA A 82 -0.02 9.19 0.79
C ALA A 82 -0.24 8.16 -0.34
N ASP A 83 0.46 7.03 -0.29
CA ASP A 83 0.25 5.89 -1.19
C ASP A 83 -0.79 4.91 -0.62
N ASN A 84 -1.96 5.44 -0.29
CA ASN A 84 -3.12 4.64 0.08
C ASN A 84 -3.60 3.83 -1.12
N ILE A 85 -4.07 2.60 -0.87
CA ILE A 85 -4.69 1.77 -1.91
C ILE A 85 -5.98 2.45 -2.37
N ILE A 86 -6.13 2.67 -3.67
CA ILE A 86 -7.29 3.33 -4.26
C ILE A 86 -7.72 2.62 -5.55
N PRO A 87 -9.01 2.27 -5.73
CA PRO A 87 -9.50 1.74 -7.00
C PRO A 87 -9.59 2.87 -8.03
N VAL A 88 -9.06 2.64 -9.22
CA VAL A 88 -9.26 3.49 -10.40
C VAL A 88 -10.12 2.74 -11.40
N VAL A 89 -11.18 3.39 -11.87
CA VAL A 89 -12.24 2.78 -12.67
C VAL A 89 -12.59 3.67 -13.86
N ARG A 90 -12.97 3.06 -14.99
CA ARG A 90 -13.54 3.79 -16.14
C ARG A 90 -14.92 4.35 -15.81
N GLU A 91 -15.16 5.62 -16.12
CA GLU A 91 -16.40 6.32 -15.74
C GLU A 91 -17.66 5.73 -16.41
N ASP A 92 -17.54 5.25 -17.65
CA ASP A 92 -18.65 4.64 -18.39
C ASP A 92 -19.11 3.31 -17.77
N VAL A 93 -18.18 2.54 -17.21
CA VAL A 93 -18.46 1.31 -16.47
C VAL A 93 -19.21 1.60 -15.17
N LEU A 94 -18.81 2.63 -14.42
CA LEU A 94 -19.54 3.06 -13.21
C LEU A 94 -20.95 3.56 -13.52
N ALA A 95 -21.09 4.39 -14.55
CA ALA A 95 -22.38 4.97 -14.93
C ALA A 95 -23.42 3.89 -15.30
N GLY A 96 -22.98 2.77 -15.88
CA GLY A 96 -23.83 1.64 -16.22
C GLY A 96 -24.15 0.70 -15.06
N ASN A 97 -23.38 0.76 -13.96
CA ASN A 97 -23.44 -0.25 -12.91
C ASN A 97 -23.04 0.31 -11.52
N PRO A 98 -23.94 1.04 -10.84
CA PRO A 98 -23.63 1.72 -9.58
C PRO A 98 -23.14 0.83 -8.43
N VAL A 99 -23.45 -0.49 -8.47
CA VAL A 99 -22.96 -1.43 -7.43
C VAL A 99 -21.44 -1.61 -7.47
N ILE A 100 -20.78 -1.28 -8.59
CA ILE A 100 -19.31 -1.34 -8.69
C ILE A 100 -18.68 -0.41 -7.66
N GLU A 101 -19.15 0.84 -7.60
CA GLU A 101 -18.66 1.81 -6.61
C GLU A 101 -18.92 1.35 -5.18
N GLU A 102 -20.14 0.88 -4.90
CA GLU A 102 -20.53 0.35 -3.58
C GLU A 102 -19.62 -0.82 -3.16
N ALA A 103 -19.40 -1.78 -4.05
CA ALA A 103 -18.61 -2.98 -3.76
C ALA A 103 -17.13 -2.65 -3.53
N LEU A 104 -16.53 -1.83 -4.41
CA LEU A 104 -15.13 -1.43 -4.29
C LEU A 104 -14.90 -0.55 -3.06
N ASN A 105 -15.74 0.44 -2.79
CA ASN A 105 -15.64 1.25 -1.58
C ASN A 105 -15.87 0.41 -0.31
N GLY A 106 -16.75 -0.58 -0.37
CA GLY A 106 -16.96 -1.54 0.72
C GLY A 106 -15.73 -2.37 1.04
N VAL A 107 -15.00 -2.84 0.02
CA VAL A 107 -13.68 -3.50 0.19
C VAL A 107 -12.69 -2.54 0.82
N ILE A 108 -12.57 -1.35 0.25
CA ILE A 108 -11.58 -0.35 0.65
C ILE A 108 -11.76 0.10 2.10
N ALA A 109 -13.00 0.25 2.57
CA ALA A 109 -13.32 0.58 3.95
C ALA A 109 -12.85 -0.49 4.96
N LYS A 110 -12.65 -1.74 4.51
CA LYS A 110 -12.18 -2.87 5.35
C LYS A 110 -10.67 -3.10 5.25
N LEU A 111 -10.02 -2.57 4.22
CA LEU A 111 -8.61 -2.80 3.96
C LEU A 111 -7.72 -1.97 4.89
N SER A 112 -7.49 -2.48 6.10
CA SER A 112 -6.53 -1.92 7.06
C SER A 112 -5.08 -2.35 6.76
N GLN A 113 -4.10 -1.64 7.32
CA GLN A 113 -2.67 -2.02 7.16
C GLN A 113 -2.38 -3.45 7.64
N ALA A 114 -3.01 -3.86 8.75
CA ALA A 114 -2.87 -5.21 9.28
C ALA A 114 -3.51 -6.27 8.36
N ALA A 115 -4.67 -5.94 7.76
CA ALA A 115 -5.29 -6.83 6.78
C ALA A 115 -4.40 -6.97 5.54
N LEU A 116 -3.87 -5.87 5.00
CA LEU A 116 -3.03 -5.90 3.80
C LEU A 116 -1.75 -6.72 4.00
N THR A 117 -1.03 -6.49 5.10
CA THR A 117 0.18 -7.27 5.43
C THR A 117 -0.10 -8.76 5.67
N ASP A 118 -1.24 -9.11 6.27
CA ASP A 118 -1.64 -10.52 6.44
C ASP A 118 -2.02 -11.18 5.10
N LEU A 119 -2.78 -10.50 4.25
CA LEU A 119 -3.11 -10.97 2.90
C LEU A 119 -1.82 -11.26 2.09
N ASN A 120 -0.89 -10.30 2.11
CA ASN A 120 0.41 -10.44 1.45
C ASN A 120 1.21 -11.60 2.02
N LYS A 121 1.25 -11.76 3.35
CA LYS A 121 1.91 -12.89 4.02
C LYS A 121 1.32 -14.23 3.57
N GLN A 122 0.00 -14.35 3.51
CA GLN A 122 -0.64 -15.63 3.18
C GLN A 122 -0.26 -16.13 1.77
N VAL A 123 -0.06 -15.22 0.81
CA VAL A 123 0.39 -15.59 -0.53
C VAL A 123 1.90 -15.81 -0.59
N THR A 124 2.68 -14.86 -0.07
CA THR A 124 4.14 -14.83 -0.30
C THR A 124 4.93 -15.72 0.67
N VAL A 125 4.43 -15.91 1.89
CA VAL A 125 5.09 -16.68 2.95
C VAL A 125 4.40 -18.03 3.15
N ASP A 126 3.07 -18.05 3.23
CA ASP A 126 2.33 -19.29 3.46
C ASP A 126 2.06 -20.07 2.15
N GLY A 127 2.34 -19.47 0.98
CA GLY A 127 2.27 -20.11 -0.33
C GLY A 127 0.85 -20.39 -0.84
N LYS A 128 -0.15 -19.69 -0.32
CA LYS A 128 -1.55 -19.83 -0.77
C LYS A 128 -1.79 -19.12 -2.10
N ALA A 129 -2.78 -19.58 -2.85
CA ALA A 129 -3.21 -18.91 -4.07
C ALA A 129 -3.94 -17.59 -3.73
N ALA A 130 -3.69 -16.52 -4.50
CA ALA A 130 -4.31 -15.22 -4.31
C ALA A 130 -5.85 -15.29 -4.28
N ALA A 131 -6.45 -16.06 -5.21
CA ALA A 131 -7.89 -16.24 -5.27
C ALA A 131 -8.48 -16.90 -4.01
N GLU A 132 -7.78 -17.87 -3.40
CA GLU A 132 -8.20 -18.52 -2.16
C GLU A 132 -8.14 -17.55 -0.97
N VAL A 133 -7.04 -16.78 -0.89
CA VAL A 133 -6.83 -15.76 0.14
C VAL A 133 -7.90 -14.67 0.06
N ALA A 134 -8.18 -14.18 -1.15
CA ALA A 134 -9.23 -13.21 -1.40
C ALA A 134 -10.61 -13.72 -0.98
N ALA A 135 -10.99 -14.93 -1.41
CA ALA A 135 -12.27 -15.54 -1.06
C ALA A 135 -12.46 -15.69 0.46
N ALA A 136 -11.42 -16.15 1.16
CA ALA A 136 -11.44 -16.32 2.60
C ALA A 136 -11.59 -14.97 3.33
N TRP A 137 -10.90 -13.93 2.87
CA TRP A 137 -10.97 -12.60 3.47
C TRP A 137 -12.34 -11.93 3.23
N ILE A 138 -12.87 -11.98 2.01
CA ILE A 138 -14.22 -11.50 1.67
C ILE A 138 -15.26 -12.13 2.60
N ALA A 139 -15.20 -13.46 2.79
CA ALA A 139 -16.11 -14.17 3.67
C ALA A 139 -15.95 -13.76 5.15
N ALA A 140 -14.72 -13.55 5.62
CA ALA A 140 -14.43 -13.13 6.99
C ALA A 140 -14.93 -11.70 7.29
N GLU A 141 -14.81 -10.78 6.33
CA GLU A 141 -15.31 -9.41 6.45
C GLU A 141 -16.81 -9.27 6.20
N GLY A 142 -17.46 -10.34 5.71
CA GLY A 142 -18.90 -10.35 5.40
C GLY A 142 -19.26 -9.46 4.21
N LEU A 143 -18.33 -9.30 3.27
CA LEU A 143 -18.52 -8.49 2.07
C LEU A 143 -19.44 -9.21 1.10
N SER A 144 -20.64 -8.66 0.91
CA SER A 144 -21.67 -9.21 0.02
C SER A 144 -22.47 -8.07 -0.56
N PHE A 145 -22.57 -8.05 -1.88
CA PHE A 145 -23.24 -7.02 -2.66
C PHE A 145 -24.18 -7.69 -3.65
N SER A 146 -25.10 -6.94 -4.25
CA SER A 146 -26.05 -7.51 -5.22
C SER A 146 -26.64 -6.41 -6.11
N GLY A 147 -27.23 -6.81 -7.24
CA GLY A 147 -27.90 -5.88 -8.15
C GLY A 147 -27.01 -5.37 -9.29
N GLY A 148 -25.84 -5.98 -9.48
CA GLY A 148 -25.01 -5.77 -10.66
C GLY A 148 -25.49 -6.54 -11.87
N SER A 149 -24.95 -6.18 -13.04
CA SER A 149 -25.15 -6.93 -14.29
C SER A 149 -24.07 -6.57 -15.31
N GLY A 150 -24.04 -7.28 -16.43
CA GLY A 150 -23.07 -7.02 -17.50
C GLY A 150 -21.70 -7.61 -17.17
N SER A 151 -20.67 -7.14 -17.88
CA SER A 151 -19.31 -7.64 -17.75
C SER A 151 -18.29 -6.51 -17.63
N VAL A 152 -17.24 -6.75 -16.85
CA VAL A 152 -16.10 -5.84 -16.66
C VAL A 152 -14.80 -6.62 -16.65
N THR A 153 -13.69 -5.96 -16.95
CA THR A 153 -12.35 -6.54 -16.84
C THR A 153 -11.59 -5.93 -15.67
N VAL A 154 -11.17 -6.76 -14.71
CA VAL A 154 -10.30 -6.34 -13.60
C VAL A 154 -8.85 -6.66 -13.93
N GLY A 155 -7.99 -5.65 -13.87
CA GLY A 155 -6.57 -5.75 -14.16
C GLY A 155 -5.67 -5.71 -12.93
N SER A 156 -4.41 -6.11 -13.09
CA SER A 156 -3.36 -5.84 -12.10
C SER A 156 -1.99 -5.61 -12.74
N THR A 157 -1.15 -4.85 -12.02
CA THR A 157 0.29 -4.78 -12.31
C THR A 157 1.00 -6.07 -11.90
N ASN A 158 2.28 -6.20 -12.25
CA ASN A 158 3.08 -7.40 -11.98
C ASN A 158 3.64 -7.51 -10.55
N PHE A 159 2.77 -7.32 -9.57
CA PHE A 159 3.08 -7.38 -8.14
C PHE A 159 2.05 -8.26 -7.42
N TYR A 160 2.48 -9.06 -6.44
CA TYR A 160 1.60 -10.03 -5.78
C TYR A 160 0.43 -9.35 -5.06
N GLU A 161 0.67 -8.20 -4.41
CA GLU A 161 -0.38 -7.46 -3.70
C GLU A 161 -1.47 -6.99 -4.68
N GLN A 162 -1.04 -6.57 -5.86
CA GLN A 162 -1.92 -6.07 -6.91
C GLN A 162 -2.79 -7.18 -7.50
N GLU A 163 -2.25 -8.40 -7.62
CA GLU A 163 -3.06 -9.57 -7.96
C GLU A 163 -4.03 -9.96 -6.83
N ILE A 164 -3.61 -9.89 -5.57
CA ILE A 164 -4.48 -10.20 -4.41
C ILE A 164 -5.66 -9.21 -4.35
N ILE A 165 -5.39 -7.91 -4.42
CA ILE A 165 -6.43 -6.88 -4.40
C ILE A 165 -7.30 -6.99 -5.66
N GLY A 166 -6.71 -7.29 -6.83
CA GLY A 166 -7.44 -7.58 -8.06
C GLY A 166 -8.40 -8.77 -7.92
N GLU A 167 -7.99 -9.86 -7.27
CA GLU A 167 -8.88 -10.99 -6.94
C GLU A 167 -9.99 -10.59 -5.97
N VAL A 168 -9.68 -9.78 -4.95
CA VAL A 168 -10.70 -9.27 -4.03
C VAL A 168 -11.75 -8.47 -4.79
N PHE A 169 -11.33 -7.53 -5.65
CA PHE A 169 -12.24 -6.73 -6.47
C PHE A 169 -13.06 -7.62 -7.42
N ALA A 170 -12.42 -8.54 -8.14
CA ALA A 170 -13.12 -9.44 -9.06
C ALA A 170 -14.20 -10.25 -8.34
N GLN A 171 -13.88 -10.84 -7.20
CA GLN A 171 -14.79 -11.73 -6.51
C GLN A 171 -15.96 -11.01 -5.82
N VAL A 172 -15.77 -9.79 -5.28
CA VAL A 172 -16.91 -9.03 -4.74
C VAL A 172 -17.86 -8.58 -5.84
N LEU A 173 -17.35 -8.28 -7.04
CA LEU A 173 -18.15 -7.91 -8.20
C LEU A 173 -18.89 -9.12 -8.79
N GLU A 174 -18.25 -10.29 -8.85
CA GLU A 174 -18.90 -11.56 -9.20
C GLU A 174 -20.02 -11.89 -8.21
N GLY A 175 -19.76 -11.73 -6.90
CA GLY A 175 -20.77 -11.85 -5.85
C GLY A 175 -21.95 -10.89 -6.04
N ALA A 176 -21.71 -9.71 -6.62
CA ALA A 176 -22.72 -8.72 -6.94
C ALA A 176 -23.56 -9.05 -8.20
N GLY A 177 -23.18 -10.09 -8.96
CA GLY A 177 -23.85 -10.52 -10.19
C GLY A 177 -23.24 -9.97 -11.48
N ILE A 178 -21.98 -9.53 -11.45
CA ILE A 178 -21.25 -9.01 -12.61
C ILE A 178 -20.32 -10.10 -13.15
N ASP A 179 -20.29 -10.29 -14.47
CA ASP A 179 -19.34 -11.20 -15.11
C ASP A 179 -17.95 -10.55 -15.18
N VAL A 180 -16.95 -11.10 -14.49
CA VAL A 180 -15.60 -10.50 -14.43
C VAL A 180 -14.59 -11.27 -15.27
N GLU A 181 -13.95 -10.58 -16.23
CA GLU A 181 -12.71 -11.04 -16.85
C GLU A 181 -11.51 -10.59 -16.01
N ARG A 182 -10.56 -11.50 -15.75
CA ARG A 182 -9.33 -11.20 -15.00
C ARG A 182 -8.16 -11.03 -15.97
N LYS A 183 -7.44 -9.91 -15.88
CA LYS A 183 -6.19 -9.66 -16.61
C LYS A 183 -5.09 -9.22 -15.65
N PHE A 184 -4.54 -10.20 -14.94
CA PHE A 184 -3.51 -9.93 -13.93
C PHE A 184 -2.09 -10.00 -14.48
N GLN A 185 -1.17 -9.43 -13.71
CA GLN A 185 0.27 -9.49 -13.99
C GLN A 185 0.64 -8.89 -15.36
N LEU A 186 -0.07 -7.84 -15.78
CA LEU A 186 0.09 -7.23 -17.11
C LEU A 186 1.44 -6.51 -17.30
N GLY A 187 2.18 -6.28 -16.22
CA GLY A 187 3.48 -5.63 -16.22
C GLY A 187 3.51 -4.39 -15.35
N ALA A 188 4.44 -3.49 -15.67
CA ALA A 188 4.59 -2.22 -14.98
C ALA A 188 3.46 -1.24 -15.32
N ARG A 189 3.32 -0.18 -14.52
CA ARG A 189 2.27 0.84 -14.67
C ARG A 189 2.23 1.46 -16.08
N GLU A 190 3.38 1.61 -16.71
CA GLU A 190 3.53 2.11 -18.08
C GLU A 190 2.80 1.24 -19.13
N VAL A 191 2.51 -0.02 -18.79
CA VAL A 191 1.73 -0.95 -19.61
C VAL A 191 0.28 -0.99 -19.16
N VAL A 192 0.04 -1.07 -17.85
CA VAL A 192 -1.30 -1.29 -17.30
C VAL A 192 -2.18 -0.05 -17.38
N PHE A 193 -1.61 1.14 -17.16
CA PHE A 193 -2.37 2.38 -17.19
C PHE A 193 -2.93 2.71 -18.59
N PRO A 194 -2.16 2.56 -19.69
CA PRO A 194 -2.73 2.65 -21.05
C PRO A 194 -3.79 1.58 -21.37
N ALA A 195 -3.67 0.37 -20.80
CA ALA A 195 -4.71 -0.66 -20.93
C ALA A 195 -6.03 -0.21 -20.27
N LEU A 196 -5.95 0.50 -19.14
CA LEU A 196 -7.11 1.09 -18.47
C LEU A 196 -7.71 2.24 -19.29
N GLU A 197 -6.89 3.17 -19.79
CA GLU A 197 -7.36 4.29 -20.62
C GLU A 197 -8.03 3.81 -21.92
N SER A 198 -7.53 2.72 -22.52
CA SER A 198 -8.06 2.18 -23.78
C SER A 198 -9.30 1.29 -23.63
N GLY A 199 -9.64 0.90 -22.39
CA GLY A 199 -10.73 -0.04 -22.11
C GLY A 199 -10.35 -1.50 -22.33
N GLU A 200 -9.06 -1.83 -22.39
CA GLU A 200 -8.61 -3.22 -22.34
C GLU A 200 -8.80 -3.83 -20.94
N ILE A 201 -8.69 -3.00 -19.91
CA ILE A 201 -9.16 -3.26 -18.54
C ILE A 201 -10.07 -2.12 -18.08
N ASP A 202 -10.94 -2.38 -17.12
CA ASP A 202 -11.92 -1.41 -16.62
C ASP A 202 -11.64 -0.94 -15.19
N ILE A 203 -11.02 -1.80 -14.38
CA ILE A 203 -10.80 -1.59 -12.94
C ILE A 203 -9.36 -1.98 -12.59
N LEU A 204 -8.68 -1.14 -11.82
CA LEU A 204 -7.32 -1.35 -11.34
C LEU A 204 -7.16 -0.85 -9.91
N ALA A 205 -6.43 -1.56 -9.06
CA ALA A 205 -5.95 -1.01 -7.78
C ALA A 205 -4.70 -0.15 -8.03
N GLU A 206 -4.62 1.02 -7.41
CA GLU A 206 -3.47 1.92 -7.52
C GLU A 206 -3.02 2.42 -6.15
N TYR A 207 -1.83 3.03 -6.13
CA TYR A 207 -1.30 3.75 -4.98
C TYR A 207 -1.45 5.25 -5.22
N ALA A 208 -2.20 5.95 -4.37
CA ALA A 208 -2.75 7.27 -4.71
C ALA A 208 -1.68 8.31 -5.10
N ALA A 209 -0.63 8.50 -4.29
CA ALA A 209 0.45 9.45 -4.59
C ALA A 209 1.23 9.05 -5.85
N THR A 210 1.61 7.78 -5.98
CA THR A 210 2.36 7.26 -7.11
C THR A 210 1.57 7.35 -8.41
N ALA A 211 0.28 7.03 -8.38
CA ALA A 211 -0.62 7.15 -9.52
C ALA A 211 -0.78 8.62 -9.93
N LEU A 212 -0.95 9.54 -8.97
CA LEU A 212 -1.01 10.98 -9.25
C LEU A 212 0.27 11.46 -9.95
N GLU A 213 1.43 11.10 -9.41
CA GLU A 213 2.72 11.47 -10.00
C GLU A 213 2.98 10.82 -11.36
N TYR A 214 2.38 9.66 -11.62
CA TYR A 214 2.42 9.05 -12.95
C TYR A 214 1.58 9.87 -13.94
N VAL A 215 0.31 10.15 -13.62
CA VAL A 215 -0.62 10.80 -14.57
C VAL A 215 -0.32 12.28 -14.80
N ASN A 216 0.33 12.95 -13.84
CA ASN A 216 0.72 14.36 -13.94
C ASN A 216 2.14 14.57 -14.52
N ASN A 217 2.83 13.51 -14.94
CA ASN A 217 4.22 13.54 -15.42
C ASN A 217 5.24 14.03 -14.37
N LYS A 218 5.09 13.56 -13.12
CA LYS A 218 5.96 13.87 -11.97
C LYS A 218 5.99 15.35 -11.63
N ALA A 219 4.83 16.00 -11.67
CA ALA A 219 4.68 17.42 -11.38
C ALA A 219 4.86 17.77 -9.88
N GLY A 220 4.90 16.77 -9.00
CA GLY A 220 5.08 16.95 -7.56
C GLY A 220 3.83 17.50 -6.86
N GLU A 221 2.65 17.02 -7.25
CA GLU A 221 1.36 17.43 -6.68
C GLU A 221 0.88 16.51 -5.55
N ALA A 222 1.42 15.29 -5.46
CA ALA A 222 1.15 14.39 -4.36
C ALA A 222 1.60 15.00 -3.02
N SER A 223 0.80 14.74 -1.99
CA SER A 223 1.04 15.23 -0.65
C SER A 223 0.97 14.09 0.36
N THR A 224 1.22 14.41 1.62
CA THR A 224 1.12 13.47 2.73
C THR A 224 -0.31 13.37 3.29
N ASP A 225 -1.23 14.19 2.75
CA ASP A 225 -2.67 14.11 3.02
C ASP A 225 -3.34 13.21 1.96
N PRO A 226 -3.95 12.08 2.37
CA PRO A 226 -4.57 11.15 1.44
C PRO A 226 -5.80 11.73 0.74
N ALA A 227 -6.57 12.60 1.40
CA ALA A 227 -7.75 13.21 0.78
C ALA A 227 -7.33 14.22 -0.29
N ALA A 228 -6.38 15.10 0.02
CA ALA A 228 -5.86 16.08 -0.94
C ALA A 228 -5.19 15.41 -2.15
N THR A 229 -4.44 14.33 -1.91
CA THR A 229 -3.78 13.54 -2.97
C THR A 229 -4.81 12.84 -3.85
N SER A 230 -5.84 12.23 -3.26
CA SER A 230 -6.91 11.55 -4.01
C SER A 230 -7.79 12.53 -4.79
N ASP A 231 -8.06 13.72 -4.25
CA ASP A 231 -8.74 14.81 -4.96
C ASP A 231 -7.96 15.21 -6.22
N LYS A 232 -6.65 15.42 -6.08
CA LYS A 232 -5.77 15.73 -7.22
C LYS A 232 -5.71 14.60 -8.22
N LEU A 233 -5.65 13.35 -7.77
CA LEU A 233 -5.69 12.19 -8.66
C LEU A 233 -6.99 12.21 -9.49
N ARG A 234 -8.15 12.37 -8.86
CA ARG A 234 -9.44 12.49 -9.57
C ARG A 234 -9.44 13.62 -10.60
N GLU A 235 -8.93 14.81 -10.25
CA GLU A 235 -8.81 15.93 -11.19
C GLU A 235 -7.97 15.57 -12.42
N ARG A 236 -6.86 14.83 -12.25
CA ARG A 236 -5.97 14.43 -13.34
C ARG A 236 -6.49 13.25 -14.17
N LEU A 237 -7.43 12.48 -13.63
CA LEU A 237 -8.06 11.34 -14.30
C LEU A 237 -9.28 11.73 -15.16
N ALA A 238 -9.98 12.82 -14.82
CA ALA A 238 -11.24 13.20 -15.46
C ALA A 238 -11.14 13.32 -17.00
N ASP A 239 -10.09 13.97 -17.52
CA ASP A 239 -9.87 14.14 -18.97
C ASP A 239 -9.55 12.81 -19.70
N LYS A 240 -9.36 11.72 -18.95
CA LYS A 240 -9.06 10.38 -19.45
C LYS A 240 -10.28 9.44 -19.39
N GLY A 241 -11.43 9.93 -18.92
CA GLY A 241 -12.62 9.11 -18.69
C GLY A 241 -12.43 8.08 -17.57
N LEU A 242 -11.54 8.38 -16.63
CA LEU A 242 -11.24 7.58 -15.46
C LEU A 242 -11.60 8.35 -14.20
N THR A 243 -11.93 7.63 -13.13
CA THR A 243 -12.07 8.21 -11.80
C THR A 243 -11.46 7.29 -10.75
N ALA A 244 -10.96 7.88 -9.67
CA ALA A 244 -10.51 7.16 -8.50
C ALA A 244 -11.62 7.19 -7.44
N LEU A 245 -11.89 6.05 -6.80
CA LEU A 245 -12.93 5.92 -5.78
C LEU A 245 -12.41 6.29 -4.37
N ASP A 246 -13.00 5.73 -3.31
CA ASP A 246 -12.47 5.91 -1.95
C ASP A 246 -11.09 5.24 -1.81
N PHE A 247 -10.31 5.70 -0.81
CA PHE A 247 -8.99 5.15 -0.50
C PHE A 247 -8.97 4.38 0.82
N ALA A 248 -8.10 3.37 0.91
CA ALA A 248 -7.99 2.50 2.06
C ALA A 248 -7.23 3.17 3.21
N ALA A 249 -7.42 2.68 4.43
CA ALA A 249 -6.50 3.02 5.52
C ALA A 249 -5.10 2.41 5.29
N ALA A 250 -5.04 1.28 4.58
CA ALA A 250 -3.79 0.65 4.18
C ALA A 250 -3.02 1.47 3.14
N THR A 251 -1.71 1.43 3.25
CA THR A 251 -0.74 2.08 2.36
C THR A 251 0.32 1.08 1.92
N ASP A 252 0.89 1.30 0.75
CA ASP A 252 2.17 0.72 0.32
C ASP A 252 3.17 1.85 0.02
N GLN A 253 3.99 2.16 1.02
CA GLN A 253 4.99 3.24 1.00
C GLN A 253 6.17 2.85 1.87
N ASN A 254 7.21 3.69 1.97
CA ASN A 254 8.27 3.41 2.94
C ASN A 254 7.69 3.45 4.36
N GLY A 255 7.98 2.43 5.14
CA GLY A 255 7.65 2.32 6.55
C GLY A 255 8.91 2.08 7.38
N PHE A 256 8.87 2.48 8.64
CA PHE A 256 9.94 2.19 9.58
C PHE A 256 9.43 1.20 10.61
N VAL A 257 10.13 0.07 10.71
CA VAL A 257 9.74 -1.04 11.56
C VAL A 257 10.78 -1.30 12.63
N VAL A 258 10.33 -1.87 13.74
CA VAL A 258 11.19 -2.40 14.79
C VAL A 258 10.75 -3.81 15.15
N THR A 259 11.64 -4.61 15.73
CA THR A 259 11.21 -5.88 16.33
C THR A 259 10.25 -5.62 17.49
N LYS A 260 9.34 -6.55 17.78
CA LYS A 260 8.48 -6.44 18.96
C LYS A 260 9.26 -6.24 20.26
N ALA A 261 10.39 -6.93 20.42
CA ALA A 261 11.24 -6.78 21.59
C ALA A 261 11.83 -5.36 21.71
N THR A 262 12.25 -4.75 20.60
CA THR A 262 12.70 -3.35 20.57
C THR A 262 11.54 -2.40 20.89
N ALA A 263 10.37 -2.61 20.30
CA ALA A 263 9.19 -1.79 20.58
C ALA A 263 8.79 -1.84 22.07
N ASP A 264 8.70 -3.03 22.65
CA ASP A 264 8.33 -3.22 24.05
C ASP A 264 9.38 -2.63 25.01
N ARG A 265 10.68 -2.78 24.70
CA ARG A 265 11.78 -2.23 25.51
C ARG A 265 11.75 -0.71 25.59
N TYR A 266 11.39 -0.06 24.49
CA TYR A 266 11.51 1.38 24.33
C TYR A 266 10.17 2.12 24.32
N GLY A 267 9.05 1.39 24.37
CA GLY A 267 7.70 1.96 24.29
C GLY A 267 7.41 2.59 22.92
N LEU A 268 7.83 1.95 21.83
CA LEU A 268 7.69 2.48 20.47
C LEU A 268 6.38 2.03 19.82
N ALA A 269 5.59 3.00 19.36
CA ALA A 269 4.45 2.77 18.48
C ALA A 269 4.41 3.77 17.31
N LYS A 270 5.06 4.93 17.45
CA LYS A 270 5.10 6.01 16.46
C LYS A 270 6.53 6.40 16.13
N LEU A 271 6.75 6.99 14.97
CA LEU A 271 8.06 7.56 14.60
C LEU A 271 8.52 8.61 15.62
N SER A 272 7.62 9.48 16.10
CA SER A 272 7.98 10.51 17.08
C SER A 272 8.47 9.95 18.43
N ASP A 273 8.19 8.69 18.75
CA ASP A 273 8.70 8.05 19.97
C ASP A 273 10.23 7.90 19.93
N LEU A 274 10.83 7.71 18.75
CA LEU A 274 12.27 7.57 18.58
C LEU A 274 13.06 8.82 19.00
N ALA A 275 12.42 10.00 18.92
CA ALA A 275 13.00 11.28 19.31
C ALA A 275 13.05 11.47 20.84
N LYS A 276 12.25 10.73 21.62
CA LYS A 276 12.19 10.84 23.08
C LYS A 276 13.47 10.30 23.74
N PRO A 277 13.83 10.69 24.97
CA PRO A 277 14.91 10.05 25.72
C PRO A 277 14.69 8.54 25.87
N ALA A 278 15.77 7.77 25.98
CA ALA A 278 15.63 6.34 26.33
C ALA A 278 15.14 6.22 27.79
N PRO A 279 14.27 5.23 28.11
CA PRO A 279 13.81 4.97 29.47
C PRO A 279 14.95 4.49 30.39
#